data_AF-A0A3N5WC23-F1
#
_entry.id   AF-A0A3N5WC23-F1
#
_cell.length_a   1.000
_cell.length_b   1.000
_cell.length_c   1.000
_cell.angle_alpha   90.00
_cell.angle_beta   90.00
_cell.angle_gamma   90.00
#
_symmetry.space_group_name_H-M   'P 1'
#
loop_
_entity.id
_entity.type
_entity.pdbx_description
1 polymer ?
#
loop_
_entity_poly.entity_id
_entity_poly.type
_entity_poly.pdbx_seq_one_letter_code
_entity_poly.pdbx_strand_id
1 'polypeptide(L)'
;MKSYPHPIIAREGWPFIAIALVVAAGVHAYAGLGWALPLWLIVLFVVQFFRDPPRVIPREPKAVLSPADGRIVAVEKAHDPYLQRDALKISVFMNVFNAHSNRSPVDGVVEKIWYFPGSFFNAE
;
A
#
# COMPACT_ATOMS: atom_id res chain seq x y z
N MET A 1 -12.83 -9.35 19.73
CA MET A 1 -12.21 -8.56 18.64
C MET A 1 -12.64 -9.21 17.34
N LYS A 2 -13.37 -8.52 16.45
CA LYS A 2 -13.74 -9.10 15.14
C LYS A 2 -12.44 -9.41 14.39
N SER A 3 -12.31 -10.62 13.87
CA SER A 3 -11.16 -11.02 13.05
C SER A 3 -10.96 -10.01 11.93
N TYR A 4 -9.72 -9.55 11.78
CA TYR A 4 -9.33 -8.67 10.69
C TYR A 4 -9.69 -9.35 9.36
N PRO A 5 -10.54 -8.73 8.51
CA PRO A 5 -11.14 -9.42 7.37
C PRO A 5 -10.17 -9.55 6.17
N HIS A 6 -8.98 -8.95 6.26
CA HIS A 6 -8.00 -8.97 5.20
C HIS A 6 -6.86 -9.95 5.51
N PRO A 7 -6.30 -10.61 4.50
CA PRO A 7 -5.12 -11.46 4.67
C PRO A 7 -3.90 -10.62 5.12
N ILE A 8 -2.96 -11.26 5.82
CA ILE A 8 -1.71 -10.63 6.27
C ILE A 8 -0.84 -10.16 5.10
N ILE A 9 -1.01 -10.78 3.93
CA ILE A 9 -0.35 -10.41 2.67
C ILE A 9 -1.43 -10.04 1.67
N ALA A 10 -1.29 -8.88 1.01
CA ALA A 10 -2.18 -8.44 -0.05
C ALA A 10 -2.28 -9.51 -1.15
N ARG A 11 -3.49 -9.72 -1.67
CA ARG A 11 -3.76 -10.80 -2.64
C ARG A 11 -2.96 -10.60 -3.92
N GLU A 12 -2.76 -9.35 -4.28
CA GLU A 12 -2.03 -8.85 -5.44
C GLU A 12 -0.51 -9.08 -5.31
N GLY A 13 0.00 -9.30 -4.09
CA GLY A 13 1.42 -9.54 -3.84
C GLY A 13 1.88 -10.95 -4.19
N TRP A 14 0.98 -11.93 -4.17
CA TRP A 14 1.34 -13.34 -4.37
C TRP A 14 2.06 -13.65 -5.68
N PRO A 15 1.65 -13.10 -6.85
CA PRO A 15 2.39 -13.30 -8.09
C PRO A 15 3.84 -12.79 -8.01
N PHE A 16 4.05 -11.62 -7.43
CA PHE A 16 5.40 -11.03 -7.29
C PHE A 16 6.27 -11.80 -6.31
N ILE A 17 5.70 -12.23 -5.18
CA ILE A 17 6.37 -13.08 -4.20
C ILE A 17 6.76 -14.41 -4.85
N ALA A 18 5.86 -15.04 -5.59
CA ALA A 18 6.13 -16.31 -6.27
C ALA A 18 7.26 -16.18 -7.30
N ILE A 19 7.23 -15.13 -8.14
CA ILE A 19 8.29 -14.86 -9.12
C ILE A 19 9.64 -14.65 -8.42
N ALA A 20 9.68 -13.79 -7.39
CA ALA A 20 10.90 -13.53 -6.64
C ALA A 20 11.48 -14.80 -6.00
N LEU A 21 10.61 -15.64 -5.43
CA LEU A 21 10.99 -16.92 -4.82
C LEU A 21 11.56 -17.90 -5.85
N VAL A 22 10.89 -18.07 -7.00
CA VAL A 22 11.34 -18.98 -8.06
C VAL A 22 12.70 -18.56 -8.60
N VAL A 23 12.90 -17.26 -8.85
CA VAL A 23 14.18 -16.73 -9.34
C VAL A 23 15.28 -16.90 -8.29
N ALA A 24 15.02 -16.57 -7.02
CA ALA A 24 15.99 -16.73 -5.94
C ALA A 24 16.38 -18.20 -5.74
N ALA A 25 15.40 -19.11 -5.74
CA ALA A 25 15.64 -20.54 -5.59
C ALA A 25 16.39 -21.14 -6.78
N GLY A 26 16.06 -20.73 -8.02
CA GLY A 26 16.74 -21.20 -9.22
C GLY A 26 18.22 -20.80 -9.25
N VAL A 27 18.53 -19.54 -8.90
CA VAL A 27 19.93 -19.07 -8.81
C VAL A 27 20.66 -19.74 -7.65
N HIS A 28 20.00 -19.97 -6.52
CA HIS A 28 20.59 -20.72 -5.41
C HIS A 28 20.97 -22.13 -5.84
N ALA A 29 20.08 -22.85 -6.53
CA ALA A 29 20.34 -24.20 -7.00
C ALA A 29 21.47 -24.27 -8.04
N TYR A 30 21.57 -23.29 -8.94
CA TYR A 30 22.55 -23.29 -10.04
C TYR A 30 23.92 -22.73 -9.67
N ALA A 31 23.96 -21.61 -8.93
CA ALA A 31 25.18 -20.84 -8.67
C ALA A 31 25.57 -20.76 -7.19
N GLY A 32 24.77 -21.33 -6.29
CA GLY A 32 25.00 -21.35 -4.85
C GLY A 32 24.55 -20.07 -4.12
N LEU A 33 24.66 -20.10 -2.79
CA LEU A 33 24.11 -19.08 -1.91
C LEU A 33 24.71 -17.68 -2.13
N GLY A 34 26.00 -17.58 -2.48
CA GLY A 34 26.67 -16.29 -2.67
C GLY A 34 25.99 -15.43 -3.75
N TRP A 35 25.65 -16.03 -4.88
CA TRP A 35 24.93 -15.36 -5.98
C TRP A 35 23.45 -15.17 -5.69
N ALA A 36 22.85 -16.03 -4.89
CA ALA A 36 21.43 -15.96 -4.54
C ALA A 36 21.13 -14.96 -3.42
N LEU A 37 22.11 -14.57 -2.61
CA LEU A 37 21.90 -13.74 -1.42
C LEU A 37 21.16 -12.41 -1.72
N PRO A 38 21.51 -11.63 -2.75
CA PRO A 38 20.77 -10.42 -3.10
C PRO A 38 19.31 -10.69 -3.49
N LEU A 39 19.05 -11.83 -4.13
CA LEU A 39 17.70 -12.23 -4.54
C LEU A 39 16.85 -12.63 -3.34
N TRP A 40 17.43 -13.29 -2.34
CA TRP A 40 16.74 -13.55 -1.08
C TRP A 40 16.40 -12.25 -0.32
N LEU A 41 17.26 -11.24 -0.36
CA LEU A 41 16.93 -9.92 0.19
C LEU A 41 15.77 -9.25 -0.57
N ILE A 42 15.72 -9.42 -1.89
CA ILE A 42 14.58 -8.96 -2.70
C ILE A 42 13.30 -9.71 -2.32
N VAL A 43 13.35 -11.02 -2.11
CA VAL A 43 12.19 -11.80 -1.63
C VAL A 43 11.68 -11.21 -0.31
N LEU A 44 12.58 -10.97 0.66
CA LEU A 44 12.21 -10.37 1.94
C LEU A 44 11.59 -8.98 1.76
N PHE A 45 12.16 -8.17 0.88
CA PHE A 45 11.61 -6.84 0.56
C PHE A 45 10.22 -6.92 -0.07
N VAL A 46 10.01 -7.82 -1.04
CA VAL A 46 8.70 -7.99 -1.70
C VAL A 46 7.66 -8.45 -0.69
N VAL A 47 7.98 -9.42 0.17
CA VAL A 47 7.07 -9.85 1.24
C VAL A 47 6.76 -8.70 2.20
N GLN A 48 7.78 -7.94 2.60
CA GLN A 48 7.63 -6.76 3.46
C GLN A 48 6.78 -5.67 2.81
N PHE A 49 6.89 -5.46 1.50
CA PHE A 49 6.16 -4.43 0.75
C PHE A 49 4.66 -4.76 0.64
N PHE A 50 4.33 -6.03 0.37
CA PHE A 50 2.95 -6.50 0.22
C PHE A 50 2.26 -6.91 1.53
N ARG A 51 2.87 -6.65 2.69
CA ARG A 51 2.24 -6.89 3.98
C ARG A 51 1.02 -5.98 4.20
N ASP A 52 -0.04 -6.54 4.77
CA ASP A 52 -1.24 -5.82 5.19
C ASP A 52 -1.58 -6.16 6.66
N PRO A 53 -0.93 -5.50 7.63
CA PRO A 53 -1.14 -5.81 9.03
C PRO A 53 -2.53 -5.37 9.53
N PRO A 54 -3.09 -6.06 10.53
CA PRO A 54 -4.32 -5.64 11.18
C PRO A 54 -4.15 -4.28 11.85
N ARG A 55 -5.20 -3.46 11.79
CA ARG A 55 -5.25 -2.13 12.44
C ARG A 55 -6.35 -2.08 13.47
N VAL A 56 -6.10 -1.37 14.56
CA VAL A 56 -7.14 -1.01 15.52
C VAL A 56 -7.89 0.19 14.98
N ILE A 57 -9.20 0.06 14.84
CA ILE A 57 -10.08 1.10 14.31
C ILE A 57 -10.79 1.78 15.49
N PRO A 58 -10.58 3.09 15.74
CA PRO A 58 -11.31 3.80 16.79
C PRO A 58 -12.81 3.87 16.43
N ARG A 59 -13.68 3.82 17.46
CA ARG A 59 -15.15 3.81 17.29
C ARG A 59 -15.80 5.17 17.51
N GLU A 60 -15.04 6.23 17.30
CA GLU A 60 -15.50 7.60 17.51
C GLU A 60 -16.54 8.00 16.45
N PRO A 61 -17.73 8.48 16.86
CA PRO A 61 -18.74 8.93 15.91
C PRO A 61 -18.18 10.06 15.02
N LYS A 62 -18.40 9.94 13.70
CA LYS A 62 -17.96 10.92 12.69
C LYS A 62 -16.44 11.09 12.56
N ALA A 63 -15.62 10.19 13.11
CA ALA A 63 -14.19 10.22 12.88
C ALA A 63 -13.87 9.93 11.40
N VAL A 64 -12.93 10.70 10.84
CA VAL A 64 -12.32 10.43 9.54
C VAL A 64 -10.95 9.82 9.82
N LEU A 65 -10.73 8.59 9.35
CA LEU A 65 -9.51 7.84 9.64
C LEU A 65 -8.43 8.10 8.60
N SER A 66 -7.18 7.79 8.93
CA SER A 66 -6.12 7.78 7.92
C SER A 66 -6.38 6.66 6.92
N PRO A 67 -6.43 6.94 5.61
CA PRO A 67 -6.65 5.91 4.59
C PRO A 67 -5.41 5.03 4.37
N ALA A 68 -4.22 5.50 4.78
CA ALA A 68 -2.94 4.87 4.50
C ALA A 68 -1.92 5.11 5.62
N ASP A 69 -0.87 4.30 5.66
CA ASP A 69 0.35 4.60 6.40
C ASP A 69 1.17 5.65 5.67
N GLY A 70 1.75 6.59 6.41
CA GLY A 70 2.69 7.52 5.81
C GLY A 70 2.89 8.78 6.62
N ARG A 71 3.48 9.77 5.97
CA ARG A 71 3.67 11.11 6.51
C ARG A 71 2.68 12.06 5.87
N ILE A 72 2.02 12.91 6.66
CA ILE A 72 1.26 14.03 6.12
C ILE A 72 2.26 15.04 5.52
N VAL A 73 2.14 15.30 4.22
CA VAL A 73 3.01 16.24 3.49
C VAL A 73 2.31 17.54 3.12
N ALA A 74 0.97 17.56 3.12
CA ALA A 74 0.19 18.78 2.91
C ALA A 74 -1.17 18.69 3.63
N VAL A 75 -1.62 19.83 4.15
CA VAL A 75 -2.98 20.07 4.64
C VAL A 75 -3.42 21.44 4.15
N GLU A 76 -4.29 21.50 3.16
CA GLU A 76 -4.64 22.76 2.50
C GLU A 76 -6.08 22.78 1.98
N LYS A 77 -6.64 23.98 1.82
CA LYS A 77 -7.92 24.15 1.13
C LYS A 77 -7.68 24.01 -0.37
N ALA A 78 -8.48 23.19 -1.04
CA ALA A 78 -8.43 22.99 -2.47
C ALA A 78 -9.84 22.85 -3.03
N HIS A 79 -10.02 23.20 -4.30
CA HIS A 79 -11.25 22.90 -5.02
C HIS A 79 -11.21 21.46 -5.52
N ASP A 80 -12.16 20.63 -5.09
CA ASP A 80 -12.32 19.24 -5.51
C ASP A 80 -12.83 19.20 -6.96
N PRO A 81 -12.01 18.74 -7.94
CA PRO A 81 -12.40 18.73 -9.34
C PRO A 81 -13.46 17.66 -9.67
N TYR A 82 -13.71 16.71 -8.78
CA TYR A 82 -14.67 15.62 -9.00
C TYR A 82 -16.05 15.97 -8.44
N LEU A 83 -16.09 16.57 -7.24
CA LEU A 83 -17.32 16.99 -6.57
C LEU A 83 -17.68 18.46 -6.78
N GLN A 84 -16.82 19.24 -7.45
CA GLN A 84 -17.03 20.65 -7.78
C GLN A 84 -17.35 21.50 -6.54
N ARG A 85 -16.53 21.35 -5.49
CA ARG A 85 -16.71 22.05 -4.20
C ARG A 85 -15.39 22.33 -3.51
N ASP A 86 -15.37 23.31 -2.62
CA ASP A 86 -14.21 23.54 -1.76
C ASP A 86 -14.09 22.45 -0.70
N ALA A 87 -12.88 21.94 -0.50
CA ALA A 87 -12.58 20.85 0.41
C ALA A 87 -11.23 21.06 1.11
N LEU A 88 -11.03 20.34 2.22
CA LEU A 88 -9.72 20.20 2.84
C LEU A 88 -8.99 19.02 2.19
N LYS A 89 -7.90 19.28 1.48
CA LYS A 89 -7.01 18.26 0.93
C LYS A 89 -5.96 17.88 1.97
N ILE A 90 -5.85 16.57 2.23
CA ILE A 90 -4.83 15.99 3.09
C ILE A 90 -4.00 15.03 2.24
N SER A 91 -2.72 15.34 2.05
CA SER A 91 -1.81 14.50 1.27
C SER A 91 -0.96 13.63 2.20
N VAL A 92 -0.99 12.31 1.97
CA VAL A 92 -0.20 11.32 2.72
C VAL A 92 0.84 10.71 1.79
N PHE A 93 2.12 10.82 2.15
CA PHE A 93 3.23 10.21 1.44
C PHE A 93 3.58 8.85 2.05
N MET A 94 3.57 7.80 1.22
CA MET A 94 3.96 6.44 1.60
C MET A 94 5.37 6.14 1.08
N ASN A 95 6.34 6.02 1.98
CA ASN A 95 7.64 5.42 1.66
C ASN A 95 7.58 3.88 1.56
N VAL A 96 8.65 3.27 1.03
CA VAL A 96 8.79 1.82 0.78
C VAL A 96 8.63 0.91 2.01
N PHE A 97 8.72 1.44 3.24
CA PHE A 97 8.57 0.67 4.47
C PHE A 97 7.13 0.66 5.02
N ASN A 98 6.26 1.51 4.49
CA ASN A 98 4.84 1.57 4.86
C ASN A 98 4.08 0.37 4.28
N ALA A 99 2.94 0.02 4.88
CA ALA A 99 2.03 -0.94 4.27
C ALA A 99 1.33 -0.27 3.09
N HIS A 100 1.57 -0.73 1.85
CA HIS A 100 1.03 -0.14 0.61
C HIS A 100 -0.42 -0.56 0.35
N SER A 101 -1.25 -0.50 1.38
CA SER A 101 -2.66 -0.84 1.38
C SER A 101 -3.46 0.40 1.74
N ASN A 102 -4.24 0.91 0.78
CA ASN A 102 -5.13 2.05 0.97
C ASN A 102 -6.54 1.55 1.33
N ARG A 103 -7.14 2.15 2.34
CA ARG A 103 -8.48 1.80 2.85
C ARG A 103 -9.39 3.01 2.85
N SER A 104 -10.70 2.76 2.90
CA SER A 104 -11.67 3.84 3.01
C SER A 104 -11.51 4.55 4.36
N PRO A 105 -11.37 5.88 4.39
CA PRO A 105 -11.24 6.65 5.63
C PRO A 105 -12.57 6.82 6.37
N VAL A 106 -13.69 6.57 5.69
CA VAL A 106 -15.08 6.67 6.20
C VAL A 106 -15.95 5.56 5.62
N ASP A 107 -17.07 5.26 6.27
CA ASP A 107 -18.11 4.42 5.68
C ASP A 107 -18.79 5.14 4.50
N GLY A 108 -19.10 4.42 3.43
CA GLY A 108 -19.74 4.99 2.25
C GLY A 108 -20.00 3.98 1.14
N VAL A 109 -20.60 4.46 0.06
CA VAL A 109 -20.84 3.69 -1.17
C VAL A 109 -19.99 4.29 -2.29
N VAL A 110 -19.35 3.44 -3.08
CA VAL A 110 -18.59 3.88 -4.25
C VAL A 110 -19.58 4.22 -5.38
N GLU A 111 -19.73 5.51 -5.67
CA GLU A 111 -20.64 6.00 -6.71
C GLU A 111 -19.96 6.07 -8.09
N LYS A 112 -18.68 6.47 -8.14
CA LYS A 112 -17.92 6.67 -9.38
C LYS A 112 -16.44 6.38 -9.18
N ILE A 113 -15.75 5.99 -10.26
CA ILE A 113 -14.30 5.76 -10.32
C ILE A 113 -13.74 6.56 -11.49
N TRP A 114 -12.68 7.33 -11.24
CA TRP A 114 -11.94 8.07 -12.28
C TRP A 114 -10.53 7.51 -12.40
N TYR A 115 -10.09 7.22 -13.62
CA TYR A 115 -8.74 6.72 -13.91
C TYR A 115 -7.98 7.72 -14.77
N PHE A 116 -6.78 8.08 -14.33
CA PHE A 116 -5.85 8.94 -15.04
C PHE A 116 -4.52 8.18 -15.18
N PRO A 117 -4.04 7.92 -16.41
CA PRO A 117 -2.74 7.29 -16.61
C PRO A 117 -1.63 8.11 -15.95
N GLY A 118 -0.81 7.46 -15.13
CA GLY A 118 0.30 8.11 -14.44
C GLY A 118 1.43 8.48 -15.40
N SER A 119 2.16 9.55 -15.06
CA SER A 119 3.39 9.95 -15.77
C SER A 119 4.67 9.31 -15.22
N PHE A 120 4.55 8.46 -14.18
CA PHE A 120 5.65 7.68 -13.58
C PHE A 120 6.85 8.50 -13.06
N PHE A 121 6.62 9.74 -12.63
CA PHE A 121 7.61 10.51 -11.88
C PHE A 121 7.75 10.00 -10.45
N ASN A 122 8.93 10.20 -9.84
CA ASN A 122 9.12 9.95 -8.42
C ASN A 122 8.25 10.90 -7.60
N ALA A 123 7.62 10.37 -6.55
CA ALA A 123 6.89 11.18 -5.58
C ALA A 123 7.89 11.82 -4.60
N GLU A 124 7.79 13.14 -4.40
CA GLU A 124 8.56 13.95 -3.43
C GLU A 124 7.69 14.39 -2.25
#